data_AF-A0A382UGJ2-F1
#
_entry.id   AF-A0A382UGJ2-F1
#
_cell.length_a   1.000
_cell.length_b   1.000
_cell.length_c   1.000
_cell.angle_alpha   90.00
_cell.angle_beta   90.00
_cell.angle_gamma   90.00
#
_symmetry.space_group_name_H-M   'P 1'
#
loop_
_entity.id
_entity.type
_entity.pdbx_description
1 polymer ?
#
loop_
_entity_poly.entity_id
_entity_poly.type
_entity_poly.pdbx_seq_one_letter_code
_entity_poly.pdbx_strand_id
1 'polypeptide(L)'
;MSNSIKAKRQASREHHMKIMVTSLITEKFRTELIDEFSDIEFTFEEEPERRLDEVSECDVFMGIPSREVFLAADKIRWLHCPGTGIDKIMEIPE
;
A
#
# COMPACT_ATOMS: atom_id res chain seq x y z
N MET A 1 -13.08 13.47 35.07
CA MET A 1 -12.64 13.74 33.69
C MET A 1 -12.13 12.44 33.06
N SER A 2 -13.02 11.61 32.53
CA SER A 2 -12.65 10.39 31.79
C SER A 2 -13.92 9.70 31.33
N ASN A 3 -14.24 9.81 30.04
CA ASN A 3 -14.90 8.79 29.22
C ASN A 3 -15.21 9.31 27.82
N SER A 4 -15.37 10.63 27.64
CA SER A 4 -15.63 11.21 26.31
C SER A 4 -14.42 11.26 25.38
N ILE A 5 -13.18 11.18 25.90
CA ILE A 5 -11.96 11.20 25.06
C ILE A 5 -11.69 9.81 24.47
N LYS A 6 -11.92 8.73 25.24
CA LYS A 6 -11.78 7.35 24.74
C LYS A 6 -12.92 6.95 23.80
N ALA A 7 -14.15 7.42 24.05
CA ALA A 7 -15.29 7.17 23.17
C ALA A 7 -15.19 7.92 21.82
N LYS A 8 -14.54 9.09 21.77
CA LYS A 8 -14.27 9.80 20.51
C LYS A 8 -13.15 9.17 19.66
N ARG A 9 -12.23 8.40 20.26
CA ARG A 9 -11.20 7.64 19.54
C ARG A 9 -11.71 6.33 18.93
N GLN A 10 -12.88 5.85 19.35
CA GLN A 10 -13.48 4.60 18.85
C GLN A 10 -14.56 4.85 17.77
N ALA A 11 -14.91 6.11 17.51
CA ALA A 11 -16.02 6.53 16.65
C ALA A 11 -15.57 7.25 15.37
N SER A 12 -14.31 7.09 14.98
CA SER A 12 -13.91 7.15 13.58
C SER A 12 -13.50 5.74 13.18
N ARG A 13 -14.27 5.10 12.30
CA ARG A 13 -13.66 4.15 11.37
C ARG A 13 -12.88 5.02 10.38
N GLU A 14 -11.78 5.60 10.88
CA GLU A 14 -10.78 6.30 10.08
C GLU A 14 -10.31 5.30 9.02
N HIS A 15 -10.40 5.65 7.74
CA HIS A 15 -9.88 4.81 6.68
C HIS A 15 -8.38 4.59 6.92
N HIS A 16 -8.02 3.42 7.46
CA HIS A 16 -6.63 3.02 7.64
C HIS A 16 -6.08 2.72 6.26
N MET A 17 -5.22 3.60 5.76
CA MET A 17 -4.66 3.47 4.42
C MET A 17 -3.60 2.38 4.45
N LYS A 18 -3.71 1.42 3.53
CA LYS A 18 -2.70 0.39 3.34
C LYS A 18 -1.93 0.62 2.04
N ILE A 19 -0.61 0.65 2.15
CA ILE A 19 0.31 0.93 1.05
C ILE A 19 1.25 -0.25 0.86
N MET A 20 1.24 -0.82 -0.35
CA MET A 20 2.22 -1.80 -0.78
C MET A 20 3.39 -1.12 -1.50
N VAL A 21 4.62 -1.38 -1.04
CA VAL A 21 5.83 -0.85 -1.66
C VAL A 21 6.70 -2.01 -2.14
N THR A 22 6.97 -2.08 -3.45
CA THR A 22 7.68 -3.21 -4.07
C THR A 22 8.95 -2.80 -4.80
N SER A 23 9.20 -1.50 -4.96
CA SER A 23 10.30 -0.98 -5.79
C SER A 23 11.07 0.12 -5.07
N LEU A 24 12.38 0.19 -5.34
CA LEU A 24 13.31 1.19 -4.78
C LEU A 24 13.31 1.25 -3.24
N ILE A 25 13.03 0.13 -2.57
CA ILE A 25 13.03 0.04 -1.11
C ILE A 25 14.39 -0.46 -0.59
N THR A 26 14.88 0.18 0.47
CA THR A 26 16.02 -0.30 1.26
C THR A 26 15.55 -0.45 2.71
N GLU A 27 16.24 -1.27 3.52
CA GLU A 27 15.88 -1.45 4.93
C GLU A 27 15.85 -0.12 5.72
N LYS A 28 16.80 0.78 5.41
CA LYS A 28 16.82 2.13 5.99
C LYS A 28 15.57 2.91 5.60
N PHE A 29 15.25 2.97 4.30
CA PHE A 29 14.07 3.70 3.81
C PHE A 29 12.75 3.12 4.35
N ARG A 30 12.67 1.79 4.46
CA ARG A 30 11.56 1.09 5.11
C ARG A 30 11.36 1.54 6.55
N THR A 31 12.44 1.58 7.32
CA THR A 31 12.38 1.98 8.74
C THR A 31 11.94 3.45 8.87
N GLU A 32 12.54 4.34 8.07
CA GLU A 32 12.18 5.76 8.04
C GLU A 32 10.70 5.99 7.67
N LEU A 33 10.16 5.24 6.69
CA LEU A 33 8.74 5.34 6.32
C LEU A 33 7.80 4.94 7.44
N ILE A 34 8.07 3.81 8.11
CA ILE A 34 7.22 3.30 9.20
C ILE A 34 7.28 4.24 10.41
N ASP A 35 8.46 4.77 10.71
CA ASP A 35 8.67 5.68 11.84
C ASP A 35 7.99 7.04 11.61
N GLU A 36 8.07 7.58 10.39
CA GLU A 36 7.49 8.89 10.05
C GLU A 36 5.95 8.83 9.94
N PHE A 37 5.40 7.75 9.38
CA PHE A 37 3.97 7.62 9.07
C PHE A 37 3.29 6.50 9.86
N SER A 38 3.28 6.64 11.19
CA SER A 38 2.76 5.63 12.12
C SER A 38 1.25 5.31 12.01
N ASP A 39 0.49 6.13 11.29
CA ASP A 39 -0.95 5.95 11.04
C ASP A 39 -1.26 5.18 9.74
N ILE A 40 -0.24 4.90 8.93
CA ILE A 40 -0.32 4.19 7.65
C ILE A 40 0.17 2.74 7.84
N GLU A 41 -0.55 1.78 7.27
CA GLU A 41 -0.06 0.39 7.17
C GLU A 41 0.81 0.24 5.92
N PHE A 42 2.09 -0.08 6.11
CA PHE A 42 2.98 -0.44 5.01
C PHE A 42 3.17 -1.95 4.92
N THR A 43 3.04 -2.50 3.72
CA THR A 43 3.44 -3.87 3.39
C THR A 43 4.55 -3.87 2.34
N PHE A 44 5.50 -4.78 2.52
CA PHE A 44 6.70 -4.93 1.69
C PHE A 44 6.83 -6.38 1.22
N GLU A 45 5.70 -7.07 1.02
CA GLU A 45 5.67 -8.50 0.73
C GLU A 45 6.42 -8.86 -0.57
N GLU A 46 7.36 -9.80 -0.44
CA GLU A 46 8.24 -10.25 -1.51
C GLU A 46 7.75 -11.56 -2.13
N GLU A 47 7.02 -12.39 -1.38
CA GLU A 47 6.51 -13.67 -1.84
C GLU A 47 5.32 -13.50 -2.80
N PRO A 48 5.39 -14.03 -4.04
CA PRO A 48 4.36 -13.79 -5.05
C PRO A 48 2.94 -14.16 -4.63
N GLU A 49 2.74 -15.33 -4.00
CA GLU A 49 1.41 -15.79 -3.60
C GLU A 49 0.81 -14.89 -2.51
N ARG A 50 1.61 -14.55 -1.48
CA ARG A 50 1.19 -13.66 -0.40
C ARG A 50 0.95 -12.24 -0.88
N ARG A 51 1.72 -11.78 -1.87
CA ARG A 51 1.55 -10.45 -2.46
C ARG A 51 0.17 -10.28 -3.09
N LEU A 52 -0.38 -11.32 -3.74
CA LEU A 52 -1.71 -11.25 -4.35
C LEU A 52 -2.80 -11.07 -3.30
N ASP A 53 -2.70 -11.77 -2.17
CA ASP A 53 -3.63 -11.62 -1.04
C ASP A 53 -3.48 -10.26 -0.35
N GLU A 54 -2.25 -9.77 -0.22
CA GLU A 54 -1.98 -8.49 0.44
C GLU A 54 -2.39 -7.29 -0.43
N VAL A 55 -2.21 -7.36 -1.75
CA VAL A 55 -2.49 -6.23 -2.66
C VAL A 55 -3.99 -5.99 -2.83
N SER A 56 -4.84 -7.01 -2.69
CA SER A 56 -6.30 -6.84 -2.78
C SER A 56 -6.86 -5.93 -1.68
N GLU A 57 -6.14 -5.83 -0.57
CA GLU A 57 -6.49 -5.00 0.57
C GLU A 57 -5.80 -3.62 0.57
N CYS A 58 -4.95 -3.34 -0.42
CA CYS A 58 -4.18 -2.09 -0.49
C CYS A 58 -4.95 -0.96 -1.19
N ASP A 59 -4.86 0.25 -0.63
CA ASP A 59 -5.34 1.48 -1.28
C ASP A 59 -4.33 2.01 -2.31
N VAL A 60 -3.05 1.75 -2.08
CA VAL A 60 -1.93 2.29 -2.85
C VAL A 60 -0.93 1.19 -3.17
N PHE A 61 -0.45 1.17 -4.41
CA PHE A 61 0.69 0.36 -4.83
C PHE A 61 1.81 1.24 -5.37
N MET A 62 3.01 1.06 -4.83
CA MET A 62 4.23 1.75 -5.24
C MET A 62 5.19 0.75 -5.88
N GLY A 63 5.28 0.78 -7.21
CA GLY A 63 6.13 -0.08 -8.01
C GLY A 63 5.59 -0.31 -9.41
N ILE A 64 6.08 -1.38 -10.05
CA ILE A 64 5.61 -1.85 -11.35
C ILE A 64 4.87 -3.17 -11.12
N PRO A 65 3.53 -3.20 -11.18
CA PRO A 65 2.76 -4.42 -10.93
C PRO A 65 2.95 -5.41 -12.08
N SER A 66 2.93 -6.71 -11.77
CA SER A 66 2.67 -7.73 -12.78
C SER A 66 1.19 -7.73 -13.17
N ARG A 67 0.82 -8.47 -14.22
CA ARG A 67 -0.59 -8.63 -14.60
C ARG A 67 -1.41 -9.23 -13.44
N GLU A 68 -0.88 -10.24 -12.76
CA GLU A 68 -1.56 -10.92 -11.65
C GLU A 68 -1.81 -9.96 -10.49
N VAL A 69 -0.81 -9.15 -10.13
CA VAL A 69 -0.94 -8.11 -9.11
C VAL A 69 -1.96 -7.05 -9.52
N PHE A 70 -1.95 -6.63 -10.80
CA PHE A 70 -2.89 -5.66 -11.33
C PHE A 70 -4.34 -6.18 -11.30
N LEU A 71 -4.55 -7.46 -11.61
CA LEU A 71 -5.87 -8.09 -11.59
C LEU A 71 -6.37 -8.37 -10.16
N ALA A 72 -5.47 -8.60 -9.19
CA ALA A 72 -5.84 -8.84 -7.79
C ALA A 72 -6.08 -7.54 -6.99
N ALA A 73 -5.74 -6.38 -7.55
CA ALA A 73 -5.73 -5.08 -6.90
C ALA A 73 -7.14 -4.43 -6.75
N ASP A 74 -8.06 -5.11 -6.06
CA ASP A 74 -9.48 -4.73 -5.99
C ASP A 74 -9.76 -3.35 -5.36
N LYS A 75 -8.89 -2.88 -4.46
CA LYS A 75 -9.07 -1.63 -3.71
C LYS A 75 -8.13 -0.51 -4.12
N ILE A 76 -7.23 -0.74 -5.07
CA ILE A 76 -6.24 0.26 -5.46
C ILE A 76 -6.94 1.48 -6.03
N ARG A 77 -6.69 2.63 -5.41
CA ARG A 77 -7.08 3.97 -5.89
C ARG A 77 -5.89 4.77 -6.40
N TRP A 78 -4.66 4.33 -6.12
CA TRP A 78 -3.44 5.01 -6.55
C TRP A 78 -2.34 4.02 -6.93
N LEU A 79 -1.85 4.13 -8.15
CA LEU A 79 -0.70 3.38 -8.65
C LEU A 79 0.47 4.35 -8.87
N HIS A 80 1.52 4.22 -8.06
CA HIS A 80 2.75 4.99 -8.21
C HIS A 80 3.83 4.15 -8.89
N CYS A 81 4.25 4.54 -10.09
CA CYS A 81 5.40 3.95 -10.77
C CYS A 81 6.66 4.77 -10.46
N PRO A 82 7.68 4.21 -9.79
CA PRO A 82 8.95 4.89 -9.61
C PRO A 82 9.75 4.85 -10.92
N GLY A 83 9.45 5.78 -11.82
CA GLY A 83 10.07 5.93 -13.13
C GLY A 83 9.63 7.21 -13.82
N THR A 84 10.25 7.55 -14.95
CA THR A 84 9.90 8.75 -15.74
C THR A 84 8.79 8.50 -16.77
N GLY A 85 8.29 7.27 -16.87
CA GLY A 85 7.29 6.85 -17.87
C GLY A 85 6.31 5.81 -17.33
N ILE A 86 5.21 5.62 -18.05
CA ILE A 86 4.12 4.69 -17.71
C ILE A 86 3.99 3.53 -18.71
N ASP A 87 4.89 3.44 -19.69
CA ASP A 87 4.79 2.51 -20.82
C ASP A 87 4.62 1.06 -20.34
N LYS A 88 5.39 0.65 -19.34
CA LYS A 88 5.33 -0.70 -18.73
C LYS A 88 3.98 -1.02 -18.09
N ILE A 89 3.25 -0.01 -17.60
CA ILE A 89 1.91 -0.21 -17.04
C ILE A 89 0.90 -0.33 -18.18
N MET A 90 1.03 0.49 -19.23
CA MET A 90 0.16 0.46 -20.40
C MET A 90 0.27 -0.84 -21.22
N GLU A 91 1.39 -1.57 -21.09
CA GLU A 91 1.61 -2.87 -21.71
C GLU A 91 0.93 -4.03 -20.96
N ILE A 92 0.44 -3.82 -19.74
CA ILE A 92 -0.26 -4.86 -18.97
C ILE A 92 -1.59 -5.14 -19.66
N PRO A 93 -1.82 -6.36 -20.18
CA PRO A 93 -3.08 -6.65 -20.85
C PRO A 93 -4.21 -6.71 -19.82
N GLU A 94 -5.43 -6.35 -20.22
CA GLU A 94 -6.68 -6.53 -19.44
C GLU A 94 -7.07 -8.00 -19.31
#